data_AF-A0A167AAB6-F1
#
_entry.id   AF-A0A167AAB6-F1
#
_cell.length_a   1.000
_cell.length_b   1.000
_cell.length_c   1.000
_cell.angle_alpha   90.00
_cell.angle_beta   90.00
_cell.angle_gamma   90.00
#
_symmetry.space_group_name_H-M   'P 1'
#
loop_
_entity.id
_entity.type
_entity.pdbx_description
1 polymer ?
#
loop_
_entity_poly.entity_id
_entity_poly.type
_entity_poly.pdbx_seq_one_letter_code
_entity_poly.pdbx_strand_id
1 'polypeptide(L)'
;MAFLDDQSPYQGWPDDEKDQLWQDMYSKGMAVRIDEDSARRLINKTEHAPVIGMEDDYVVGLDVFHQLHCLNMIRQSIYPGRYNSSIIRQDGTIDFLAWSHLDHCIEAIRESLTCSADISVVPYRWHPETKIAEPDIRSVHVCRNFTKIRDWAFDRFVPMTSKRMHVEDGVVVDYSSAGRDPELDLAKELANPAHWNKTIHDL
;
A
#
# COMPACT_ATOMS: atom_id res chain seq x y z
N MET A 1 23.91 18.27 2.64
CA MET A 1 23.36 17.20 3.52
C MET A 1 23.29 15.94 2.69
N ALA A 2 23.63 14.78 3.24
CA ALA A 2 23.70 13.53 2.47
C ALA A 2 22.43 13.20 1.65
N PHE A 3 21.25 13.67 2.08
CA PHE A 3 19.96 13.45 1.41
C PHE A 3 19.69 14.31 0.16
N LEU A 4 20.55 15.28 -0.19
CA LEU A 4 20.33 16.18 -1.34
C LEU A 4 21.11 15.78 -2.59
N ASP A 5 22.15 14.96 -2.47
CA ASP A 5 23.13 14.73 -3.55
C ASP A 5 22.83 13.49 -4.41
N ASP A 6 21.80 12.70 -4.09
CA ASP A 6 21.46 11.43 -4.76
C ASP A 6 19.94 11.18 -4.82
N GLN A 7 19.23 12.03 -5.57
CA GLN A 7 17.77 11.92 -5.71
C GLN A 7 17.39 10.88 -6.76
N SER A 8 16.61 9.89 -6.35
CA SER A 8 15.97 8.96 -7.28
C SER A 8 14.79 9.61 -8.02
N PRO A 9 14.35 9.08 -9.16
CA PRO A 9 13.14 9.55 -9.86
C PRO A 9 11.85 9.55 -9.00
N TYR A 10 11.82 8.78 -7.91
CA TYR A 10 10.69 8.70 -6.98
C TYR A 10 10.66 9.80 -5.91
N GLN A 11 11.71 10.63 -5.82
CA GLN A 11 11.87 11.68 -4.81
C GLN A 11 11.50 13.07 -5.35
N GLY A 12 11.29 14.02 -4.44
CA GLY A 12 11.01 15.42 -4.75
C GLY A 12 9.55 15.82 -4.60
N TRP A 13 9.23 17.06 -5.01
CA TRP A 13 7.87 17.58 -4.99
C TRP A 13 6.98 16.75 -5.93
N PRO A 14 5.73 16.43 -5.53
CA PRO A 14 4.86 15.58 -6.34
C PRO A 14 4.46 16.25 -7.66
N ASP A 15 4.45 15.44 -8.72
CA ASP A 15 3.95 15.75 -10.06
C ASP A 15 3.40 14.49 -10.72
N ASP A 16 2.81 14.64 -11.91
CA ASP A 16 2.10 13.55 -12.61
C ASP A 16 3.06 12.41 -12.99
N GLU A 17 4.30 12.73 -13.36
CA GLU A 17 5.32 11.72 -13.71
C GLU A 17 5.68 10.86 -12.49
N LYS A 18 5.95 11.49 -11.34
CA LYS A 18 6.24 10.76 -10.10
C LYS A 18 5.05 9.94 -9.63
N ASP A 19 3.85 10.48 -9.75
CA ASP A 19 2.63 9.77 -9.40
C ASP A 19 2.47 8.50 -10.23
N GLN A 20 2.73 8.59 -11.55
CA GLN A 20 2.72 7.42 -12.42
C GLN A 20 3.80 6.41 -12.03
N LEU A 21 5.04 6.86 -11.77
CA LEU A 21 6.14 5.98 -11.35
C LEU A 21 5.79 5.20 -10.08
N TRP A 22 5.19 5.86 -9.09
CA TRP A 22 4.73 5.21 -7.86
C TRP A 22 3.60 4.20 -8.13
N GLN A 23 2.59 4.56 -8.91
CA GLN A 23 1.47 3.65 -9.24
C GLN A 23 1.92 2.42 -10.04
N ASP A 24 2.82 2.61 -11.00
CA ASP A 24 3.34 1.54 -11.85
C ASP A 24 4.16 0.51 -11.08
N MET A 25 4.70 0.89 -9.91
CA MET A 25 5.51 0.01 -9.08
C MET A 25 4.70 -1.14 -8.47
N TYR A 26 3.42 -0.93 -8.15
CA TYR A 26 2.65 -1.87 -7.35
C TYR A 26 1.26 -2.22 -7.88
N SER A 27 0.63 -1.39 -8.71
CA SER A 27 -0.80 -1.50 -9.04
C SER A 27 -1.24 -2.89 -9.52
N LYS A 28 -0.48 -3.51 -10.43
CA LYS A 28 -0.76 -4.85 -10.96
C LYS A 28 -0.39 -5.99 -10.01
N GLY A 29 0.37 -5.70 -8.96
CA GLY A 29 0.78 -6.68 -7.95
C GLY A 29 -0.21 -6.82 -6.79
N MET A 30 -1.23 -5.95 -6.74
CA MET A 30 -2.28 -5.98 -5.72
C MET A 30 -3.25 -7.15 -5.88
N ALA A 31 -3.45 -7.63 -7.11
CA ALA A 31 -4.35 -8.75 -7.42
C ALA A 31 -3.68 -9.66 -8.47
N VAL A 32 -3.26 -10.83 -8.03
CA VAL A 32 -2.43 -11.79 -8.76
C VAL A 32 -3.12 -13.14 -8.73
N ARG A 33 -3.21 -13.81 -9.88
CA ARG A 33 -3.78 -15.15 -9.96
C ARG A 33 -2.80 -16.23 -9.52
N ILE A 34 -3.32 -17.25 -8.85
CA ILE A 34 -2.65 -18.51 -8.54
C ILE A 34 -3.59 -19.68 -8.87
N ASP A 35 -3.01 -20.83 -9.18
CA ASP A 35 -3.78 -22.06 -9.41
C ASP A 35 -4.35 -22.64 -8.11
N GLU A 36 -5.31 -23.57 -8.25
CA GLU A 36 -5.97 -24.25 -7.13
C GLU A 36 -4.98 -24.99 -6.21
N ASP A 37 -3.95 -25.64 -6.75
CA ASP A 37 -2.96 -26.36 -5.94
C ASP A 37 -2.18 -25.40 -5.03
N SER A 38 -1.81 -24.24 -5.56
CA SER A 38 -1.17 -23.16 -4.81
C SER A 38 -2.12 -22.58 -3.76
N ALA A 39 -3.39 -22.34 -4.11
CA ALA A 39 -4.39 -21.83 -3.19
C ALA A 39 -4.67 -22.79 -2.02
N ARG A 40 -4.74 -24.10 -2.28
CA ARG A 40 -4.92 -25.15 -1.25
C ARG A 40 -3.75 -25.25 -0.27
N ARG A 41 -2.57 -24.78 -0.65
CA ARG A 41 -1.36 -24.75 0.19
C ARG A 41 -1.27 -23.51 1.08
N LEU A 42 -2.16 -22.53 0.91
CA LEU A 42 -2.22 -21.36 1.78
C LEU A 42 -2.77 -21.74 3.16
N ILE A 43 -2.20 -21.16 4.21
CA ILE A 43 -2.72 -21.30 5.57
C ILE A 43 -4.09 -20.61 5.68
N ASN A 44 -4.18 -19.38 5.17
CA ASN A 44 -5.41 -18.63 5.07
C ASN A 44 -6.00 -18.82 3.67
N LYS A 45 -7.26 -19.26 3.60
CA LYS A 45 -7.96 -19.43 2.33
C LYS A 45 -8.11 -18.09 1.63
N THR A 46 -8.18 -18.14 0.31
CA THR A 46 -8.43 -16.99 -0.55
C THR A 46 -9.61 -17.27 -1.48
N GLU A 47 -10.07 -16.23 -2.16
CA GLU A 47 -11.20 -16.27 -3.07
C GLU A 47 -10.81 -16.64 -4.50
N HIS A 48 -11.78 -17.15 -5.25
CA HIS A 48 -11.66 -17.31 -6.70
C HIS A 48 -11.53 -15.95 -7.39
N ALA A 49 -10.83 -15.91 -8.52
CA ALA A 49 -10.72 -14.71 -9.34
C ALA A 49 -12.06 -14.44 -10.04
N PRO A 50 -12.76 -13.33 -9.73
CA PRO A 50 -14.10 -13.10 -10.26
C PRO A 50 -14.04 -12.41 -11.64
N VAL A 51 -13.32 -13.03 -12.58
CA VAL A 51 -13.12 -12.55 -13.95
C VAL A 51 -13.48 -13.66 -14.92
N ILE A 52 -14.27 -13.34 -15.94
CA ILE A 52 -14.72 -14.31 -16.94
C ILE A 52 -13.51 -14.97 -17.60
N GLY A 53 -13.45 -16.30 -17.59
CA GLY A 53 -12.32 -17.11 -18.08
C GLY A 53 -11.19 -17.33 -17.07
N MET A 54 -11.39 -16.91 -15.81
CA MET A 54 -10.46 -17.13 -14.68
C MET A 54 -11.18 -17.73 -13.46
N GLU A 55 -12.38 -18.27 -13.63
CA GLU A 55 -13.24 -18.75 -12.54
C GLU A 55 -12.57 -19.89 -11.74
N ASP A 56 -11.73 -20.69 -12.40
CA ASP A 56 -10.95 -21.78 -11.77
C ASP A 56 -9.65 -21.30 -11.09
N ASP A 57 -9.23 -20.04 -11.35
CA ASP A 57 -8.08 -19.42 -10.72
C ASP A 57 -8.48 -18.77 -9.39
N TYR A 58 -7.50 -18.56 -8.51
CA TYR A 58 -7.65 -17.87 -7.23
C TYR A 58 -6.89 -16.56 -7.23
N VAL A 59 -7.38 -15.55 -6.51
CA VAL A 59 -6.73 -14.24 -6.41
C VAL A 59 -6.00 -14.08 -5.09
N VAL A 60 -4.79 -13.53 -5.13
CA VAL A 60 -3.98 -13.14 -3.96
C VAL A 60 -3.29 -11.80 -4.23
N GLY A 61 -2.87 -11.10 -3.17
CA GLY A 61 -1.92 -9.99 -3.28
C GLY A 61 -0.55 -10.42 -2.76
N LEU A 62 0.54 -9.97 -3.39
CA LEU A 62 1.86 -10.08 -2.74
C LEU A 62 2.07 -8.89 -1.80
N ASP A 63 2.49 -9.21 -0.58
CA ASP A 63 2.61 -8.24 0.51
C ASP A 63 3.49 -7.03 0.18
N VAL A 64 4.57 -7.22 -0.59
CA VAL A 64 5.44 -6.12 -1.04
C VAL A 64 4.69 -5.03 -1.82
N PHE A 65 3.68 -5.39 -2.61
CA PHE A 65 2.90 -4.41 -3.38
C PHE A 65 1.88 -3.71 -2.50
N HIS A 66 1.32 -4.40 -1.51
CA HIS A 66 0.50 -3.76 -0.48
C HIS A 66 1.35 -2.76 0.33
N GLN A 67 2.55 -3.13 0.76
CA GLN A 67 3.46 -2.22 1.46
C GLN A 67 3.83 -0.98 0.63
N LEU A 68 4.08 -1.15 -0.67
CA LEU A 68 4.35 -0.04 -1.58
C LEU A 68 3.11 0.86 -1.78
N HIS A 69 1.91 0.28 -1.83
CA HIS A 69 0.65 1.02 -1.82
C HIS A 69 0.51 1.85 -0.53
N CYS A 70 0.70 1.23 0.64
CA CYS A 70 0.67 1.88 1.94
C CYS A 70 1.68 3.04 2.03
N LEU A 71 2.92 2.80 1.57
CA LEU A 71 3.97 3.81 1.58
C LEU A 71 3.60 4.99 0.65
N ASN A 72 3.02 4.70 -0.52
CA ASN A 72 2.56 5.74 -1.43
C ASN A 72 1.38 6.54 -0.85
N MET A 73 0.48 5.91 -0.08
CA MET A 73 -0.58 6.63 0.62
C MET A 73 -0.03 7.57 1.70
N ILE A 74 0.95 7.12 2.49
CA ILE A 74 1.65 7.98 3.45
C ILE A 74 2.35 9.14 2.73
N ARG A 75 3.01 8.87 1.59
CA ARG A 75 3.59 9.93 0.77
C ARG A 75 2.53 10.95 0.34
N GLN A 76 1.36 10.50 -0.11
CA GLN A 76 0.27 11.37 -0.56
C GLN A 76 -0.39 12.15 0.58
N SER A 77 -0.44 11.63 1.81
CA SER A 77 -1.02 12.34 2.96
C SER A 77 -0.22 13.58 3.38
N ILE A 78 1.06 13.65 3.01
CA ILE A 78 1.93 14.83 3.20
C ILE A 78 1.51 16.00 2.28
N TYR A 79 0.80 15.72 1.17
CA TYR A 79 0.38 16.71 0.18
C TYR A 79 -1.14 16.75 -0.01
N PRO A 80 -1.92 17.06 1.05
CA PRO A 80 -3.38 16.94 1.03
C PRO A 80 -4.04 17.83 -0.03
N GLY A 81 -3.45 18.98 -0.37
CA GLY A 81 -3.97 19.86 -1.42
C GLY A 81 -3.91 19.27 -2.84
N ARG A 82 -2.96 18.36 -3.11
CA ARG A 82 -2.85 17.67 -4.41
C ARG A 82 -3.73 16.43 -4.48
N TYR A 83 -3.77 15.65 -3.40
CA TYR A 83 -4.38 14.32 -3.42
C TYR A 83 -5.75 14.23 -2.74
N ASN A 84 -6.23 15.33 -2.14
CA ASN A 84 -7.46 15.35 -1.35
C ASN A 84 -7.46 14.26 -0.25
N SER A 85 -6.31 14.06 0.39
CA SER A 85 -5.97 12.96 1.29
C SER A 85 -5.84 13.39 2.76
N SER A 86 -6.40 14.55 3.11
CA SER A 86 -6.27 15.10 4.47
C SER A 86 -6.98 14.22 5.50
N ILE A 87 -6.28 13.90 6.59
CA ILE A 87 -6.92 13.36 7.79
C ILE A 87 -7.66 14.44 8.58
N ILE A 88 -7.46 15.71 8.27
CA ILE A 88 -8.09 16.84 8.95
C ILE A 88 -9.27 17.32 8.11
N ARG A 89 -10.45 17.39 8.72
CA ARG A 89 -11.67 17.92 8.11
C ARG A 89 -11.67 19.45 8.13
N GLN A 90 -12.59 20.07 7.38
CA GLN A 90 -12.70 21.53 7.29
C GLN A 90 -13.01 22.21 8.62
N ASP A 91 -13.65 21.50 9.56
CA ASP A 91 -13.96 21.98 10.91
C ASP A 91 -12.81 21.78 11.91
N GLY A 92 -11.66 21.29 11.46
CA GLY A 92 -10.49 21.02 12.31
C GLY A 92 -10.52 19.70 13.07
N THR A 93 -11.57 18.88 12.91
CA THR A 93 -11.63 17.52 13.48
C THR A 93 -10.79 16.55 12.66
N ILE A 94 -10.29 15.48 13.30
CA ILE A 94 -9.60 14.40 12.60
C ILE A 94 -10.63 13.38 12.09
N ASP A 95 -10.57 13.08 10.79
CA ASP A 95 -11.31 12.00 10.16
C ASP A 95 -10.78 10.65 10.63
N PHE A 96 -11.57 9.96 11.45
CA PHE A 96 -11.20 8.68 12.03
C PHE A 96 -10.83 7.63 10.98
N LEU A 97 -11.56 7.55 9.86
CA LEU A 97 -11.30 6.52 8.85
C LEU A 97 -10.04 6.82 8.07
N ALA A 98 -9.85 8.07 7.66
CA ALA A 98 -8.65 8.48 6.95
C ALA A 98 -7.41 8.29 7.84
N TRP A 99 -7.51 8.67 9.12
CA TRP A 99 -6.46 8.44 10.10
C TRP A 99 -6.20 6.94 10.34
N SER A 100 -7.25 6.16 10.61
CA SER A 100 -7.15 4.72 10.89
C SER A 100 -6.56 3.95 9.71
N HIS A 101 -6.90 4.34 8.48
CA HIS A 101 -6.30 3.74 7.30
C HIS A 101 -4.79 4.04 7.20
N LEU A 102 -4.36 5.28 7.46
CA LEU A 102 -2.93 5.61 7.51
C LEU A 102 -2.21 4.90 8.67
N ASP A 103 -2.83 4.81 9.84
CA ASP A 103 -2.30 4.10 11.01
C ASP A 103 -2.09 2.61 10.70
N HIS A 104 -3.08 1.97 10.08
CA HIS A 104 -2.98 0.59 9.61
C HIS A 104 -1.91 0.42 8.53
N CYS A 105 -1.77 1.38 7.61
CA CYS A 105 -0.70 1.36 6.60
C CYS A 105 0.69 1.42 7.25
N ILE A 106 0.87 2.24 8.28
CA ILE A 106 2.12 2.33 9.05
C ILE A 106 2.40 1.00 9.74
N GLU A 107 1.39 0.38 10.34
CA GLU A 107 1.55 -0.91 11.02
C GLU A 107 1.93 -2.05 10.05
N ALA A 108 1.27 -2.15 8.89
CA ALA A 108 1.60 -3.14 7.87
C ALA A 108 3.06 -3.01 7.39
N ILE A 109 3.54 -1.78 7.20
CA ILE A 109 4.95 -1.51 6.86
C ILE A 109 5.87 -1.90 8.03
N ARG A 110 5.51 -1.56 9.28
CA ARG A 110 6.30 -1.93 10.46
C ARG A 110 6.43 -3.44 10.58
N GLU A 111 5.33 -4.20 10.46
CA GLU A 111 5.33 -5.66 10.52
C GLU A 111 6.24 -6.25 9.44
N SER A 112 6.12 -5.79 8.19
CA SER A 112 6.99 -6.21 7.09
C SER A 112 8.48 -5.97 7.36
N LEU A 113 8.82 -4.76 7.82
CA LEU A 113 10.21 -4.40 8.14
C LEU A 113 10.76 -5.29 9.25
N THR A 114 9.96 -5.59 10.27
CA THR A 114 10.38 -6.51 11.35
C THR A 114 10.44 -7.97 10.93
N CYS A 115 9.60 -8.38 9.98
CA CYS A 115 9.61 -9.73 9.41
C CYS A 115 10.82 -9.96 8.50
N SER A 116 11.14 -8.98 7.66
CA SER A 116 12.27 -9.08 6.72
C SER A 116 13.62 -8.73 7.34
N ALA A 117 13.64 -7.88 8.37
CA ALA A 117 14.79 -7.50 9.21
C ALA A 117 16.11 -7.34 8.45
N ASP A 118 16.27 -6.22 7.75
CA ASP A 118 17.52 -5.89 7.05
C ASP A 118 18.65 -5.57 8.05
N ILE A 119 19.75 -6.32 7.96
CA ILE A 119 20.93 -6.19 8.82
C ILE A 119 22.08 -5.42 8.16
N SER A 120 21.84 -4.82 7.00
CA SER A 120 22.82 -3.97 6.31
C SER A 120 23.22 -2.81 7.23
N VAL A 121 24.53 -2.63 7.43
CA VAL A 121 25.04 -1.66 8.40
C VAL A 121 24.98 -0.26 7.81
N VAL A 122 24.45 0.69 8.58
CA VAL A 122 24.57 2.13 8.29
C VAL A 122 25.86 2.66 8.94
N PRO A 123 26.96 2.85 8.17
CA PRO A 123 28.20 3.36 8.73
C PRO A 123 28.05 4.84 9.08
N TYR A 124 28.92 5.35 9.96
CA TYR A 124 29.01 6.78 10.25
C TYR A 124 30.17 7.40 9.47
N ARG A 125 29.94 8.57 8.86
CA ARG A 125 30.95 9.37 8.17
C ARG A 125 31.26 10.63 8.98
N TRP A 126 32.54 10.98 9.07
CA TRP A 126 32.98 12.23 9.68
C TRP A 126 32.96 13.39 8.68
N HIS A 127 32.38 14.53 9.08
CA HIS A 127 32.35 15.77 8.30
C HIS A 127 33.37 16.77 8.85
N PRO A 128 34.50 17.00 8.15
CA PRO A 128 35.57 17.86 8.67
C PRO A 128 35.16 19.32 8.87
N GLU A 129 34.23 19.84 8.07
CA GLU A 129 33.79 21.24 8.13
C GLU A 129 32.84 21.49 9.31
N THR A 130 31.86 20.62 9.49
CA THR A 130 30.83 20.74 10.54
C THR A 130 31.24 20.08 11.85
N LYS A 131 32.29 19.25 11.85
CA LYS A 131 32.76 18.45 13.01
C LYS A 131 31.69 17.50 13.56
N ILE A 132 30.87 16.93 12.67
CA ILE A 132 29.78 16.02 13.02
C ILE A 132 30.07 14.63 12.42
N ALA A 133 29.81 13.57 13.20
CA ALA A 133 29.68 12.22 12.68
C ALA A 133 28.21 11.96 12.35
N GLU A 134 27.89 11.68 11.09
CA GLU A 134 26.51 11.44 10.63
C GLU A 134 26.38 10.04 10.01
N PRO A 135 25.20 9.40 10.13
CA PRO A 135 24.93 8.14 9.44
C PRO A 135 24.95 8.33 7.92
N ASP A 136 25.66 7.44 7.22
CA ASP A 136 25.67 7.39 5.76
C ASP A 136 24.68 6.32 5.27
N ILE A 137 23.47 6.77 4.96
CA ILE A 137 22.36 5.90 4.57
C ILE A 137 22.52 5.29 3.16
N ARG A 138 23.58 5.61 2.42
CA ARG A 138 23.89 5.01 1.10
C ARG A 138 24.61 3.68 1.28
N SER A 139 24.02 2.82 2.12
CA SER A 139 24.54 1.51 2.45
C SER A 139 24.22 0.51 1.34
N VAL A 140 25.07 -0.51 1.20
CA VAL A 140 24.81 -1.60 0.24
C VAL A 140 23.91 -2.63 0.91
N HIS A 141 22.79 -2.92 0.26
CA HIS A 141 21.80 -3.88 0.72
C HIS A 141 21.84 -5.16 -0.13
N VAL A 142 21.55 -6.31 0.48
CA VAL A 142 21.33 -7.57 -0.26
C VAL A 142 19.83 -7.77 -0.44
N CYS A 143 19.35 -7.49 -1.64
CA CYS A 143 17.93 -7.52 -1.95
C CYS A 143 17.51 -8.82 -2.64
N ARG A 144 16.25 -9.22 -2.45
CA ARG A 144 15.57 -10.10 -3.41
C ARG A 144 15.48 -9.36 -4.75
N ASN A 145 15.50 -10.09 -5.86
CA ASN A 145 15.36 -9.47 -7.18
C ASN A 145 13.92 -8.98 -7.37
N PHE A 146 13.70 -7.69 -7.08
CA PHE A 146 12.37 -7.06 -7.14
C PHE A 146 11.77 -7.13 -8.54
N THR A 147 12.57 -6.92 -9.59
CA THR A 147 12.11 -7.01 -10.98
C THR A 147 11.51 -8.39 -11.29
N LYS A 148 12.17 -9.48 -10.88
CA LYS A 148 11.62 -10.83 -11.09
C LYS A 148 10.31 -11.07 -10.33
N ILE A 149 10.20 -10.54 -9.10
CA ILE A 149 8.97 -10.65 -8.29
C ILE A 149 7.83 -9.87 -8.95
N ARG A 150 8.13 -8.63 -9.38
CA ARG A 150 7.19 -7.77 -10.09
C ARG A 150 6.73 -8.37 -11.39
N ASP A 151 7.64 -8.81 -12.24
CA ASP A 151 7.29 -9.36 -13.55
C ASP A 151 6.44 -10.63 -13.38
N TRP A 152 6.80 -11.52 -12.43
CA TRP A 152 5.99 -12.71 -12.10
C TRP A 152 4.56 -12.36 -11.67
N ALA A 153 4.40 -11.34 -10.84
CA ALA A 153 3.09 -10.89 -10.35
C ALA A 153 2.29 -10.20 -11.45
N PHE A 154 2.93 -9.34 -12.24
CA PHE A 154 2.28 -8.53 -13.27
C PHE A 154 1.81 -9.40 -14.45
N ASP A 155 2.54 -10.45 -14.79
CA ASP A 155 2.13 -11.46 -15.79
C ASP A 155 0.90 -12.26 -15.33
N ARG A 156 0.57 -12.19 -14.05
CA ARG A 156 -0.55 -12.88 -13.39
C ARG A 156 -1.61 -11.91 -12.89
N PHE A 157 -1.57 -10.66 -13.34
CA PHE A 157 -2.53 -9.65 -12.90
C PHE A 157 -3.98 -10.08 -13.18
N VAL A 158 -4.83 -9.97 -12.15
CA VAL A 158 -6.28 -10.16 -12.26
C VAL A 158 -6.93 -8.79 -12.41
N PRO A 159 -7.54 -8.46 -13.57
CA PRO A 159 -8.17 -7.17 -13.80
C PRO A 159 -9.54 -7.10 -13.13
N MET A 160 -9.57 -7.11 -11.80
CA MET A 160 -10.80 -6.97 -11.02
C MET A 160 -11.39 -5.57 -11.23
N THR A 161 -12.58 -5.50 -11.81
CA THR A 161 -13.27 -4.22 -12.11
C THR A 161 -14.14 -3.74 -10.96
N SER A 162 -14.48 -4.62 -10.02
CA SER A 162 -15.36 -4.34 -8.89
C SER A 162 -15.08 -5.29 -7.73
N LYS A 163 -15.10 -4.77 -6.50
CA LYS A 163 -15.06 -5.58 -5.27
C LYS A 163 -16.33 -6.40 -5.04
N ARG A 164 -17.38 -6.14 -5.83
CA ARG A 164 -18.70 -6.78 -5.71
C ARG A 164 -18.92 -7.90 -6.72
N MET A 165 -17.85 -8.38 -7.34
CA MET A 165 -17.91 -9.57 -8.19
C MET A 165 -17.40 -10.77 -7.40
N HIS A 166 -18.05 -11.91 -7.57
CA HIS A 166 -17.73 -13.16 -6.87
C HIS A 166 -17.95 -14.35 -7.80
N VAL A 167 -17.32 -15.50 -7.54
CA VAL A 167 -17.55 -16.74 -8.28
C VAL A 167 -18.45 -17.65 -7.45
N GLU A 168 -19.66 -17.89 -7.94
CA GLU A 168 -20.63 -18.80 -7.34
C GLU A 168 -20.83 -20.01 -8.24
N ASP A 169 -20.60 -21.22 -7.72
CA ASP A 169 -20.76 -22.48 -8.46
C ASP A 169 -20.07 -22.48 -9.85
N GLY A 170 -18.88 -21.87 -9.93
CA GLY A 170 -18.08 -21.77 -11.17
C GLY A 170 -18.53 -20.67 -12.13
N VAL A 171 -19.42 -19.77 -11.71
CA VAL A 171 -19.93 -18.67 -12.53
C VAL A 171 -19.61 -17.33 -11.87
N VAL A 172 -19.08 -16.38 -12.65
CA VAL A 172 -18.91 -15.01 -12.17
C VAL A 172 -20.26 -14.32 -12.03
N VAL A 173 -20.57 -13.88 -10.81
CA VAL A 173 -21.77 -13.11 -10.47
C VAL A 173 -21.37 -11.67 -10.13
N ASP A 174 -22.11 -10.70 -10.69
CA ASP A 174 -21.87 -9.27 -10.48
C ASP A 174 -22.94 -8.64 -9.58
N TYR A 175 -22.55 -8.27 -8.36
CA TYR A 175 -23.36 -7.54 -7.39
C TYR A 175 -23.13 -6.02 -7.42
N SER A 176 -22.48 -5.48 -8.46
CA SER A 176 -22.26 -4.02 -8.59
C SER A 176 -23.54 -3.21 -8.43
N SER A 177 -24.68 -3.76 -8.86
CA SER A 177 -26.02 -3.15 -8.76
C SER A 177 -26.73 -3.36 -7.41
N ALA A 178 -26.15 -4.08 -6.45
CA ALA A 178 -26.79 -4.52 -5.20
C ALA A 178 -27.01 -3.41 -4.15
N GLY A 179 -27.24 -2.16 -4.57
CA GLY A 179 -27.51 -1.03 -3.67
C GLY A 179 -26.25 -0.31 -3.18
N ARG A 180 -26.40 0.50 -2.10
CA ARG A 180 -25.31 1.31 -1.53
C ARG A 180 -24.16 0.43 -1.04
N ASP A 181 -22.94 0.92 -1.17
CA ASP A 181 -21.72 0.23 -0.72
C ASP A 181 -21.75 -0.03 0.79
N PRO A 182 -21.80 -1.30 1.24
CA PRO A 182 -21.76 -1.62 2.66
C PRO A 182 -20.49 -1.08 3.32
N GLU A 183 -19.36 -0.99 2.60
CA GLU A 183 -18.14 -0.36 3.14
C GLU A 183 -18.38 1.11 3.48
N LEU A 184 -19.19 1.84 2.69
CA LEU A 184 -19.51 3.25 2.97
C LEU A 184 -20.48 3.43 4.14
N ASP A 185 -21.42 2.50 4.31
CA ASP A 185 -22.36 2.57 5.44
C ASP A 185 -21.67 2.13 6.74
N LEU A 186 -20.84 1.07 6.70
CA LEU A 186 -19.96 0.69 7.81
C LEU A 186 -18.94 1.78 8.13
N ALA A 187 -18.36 2.42 7.12
CA ALA A 187 -17.50 3.58 7.29
C ALA A 187 -18.20 4.67 8.08
N LYS A 188 -19.46 5.01 7.81
CA LYS A 188 -20.18 6.03 8.60
C LYS A 188 -20.39 5.63 10.05
N GLU A 189 -20.70 4.36 10.30
CA GLU A 189 -20.84 3.83 11.66
C GLU A 189 -19.51 3.86 12.41
N LEU A 190 -18.42 3.45 11.74
CA LEU A 190 -17.07 3.43 12.28
C LEU A 190 -16.42 4.82 12.35
N ALA A 191 -16.84 5.78 11.52
CA ALA A 191 -16.28 7.15 11.47
C ALA A 191 -16.60 7.97 12.73
N ASN A 192 -17.46 7.45 13.60
CA ASN A 192 -17.81 8.07 14.87
C ASN A 192 -17.70 7.06 16.02
N PRO A 193 -16.51 6.46 16.25
CA PRO A 193 -16.32 5.59 17.40
C PRO A 193 -16.64 6.36 18.67
N ALA A 194 -17.27 5.68 19.64
CA ALA A 194 -17.47 6.28 20.95
C ALA A 194 -16.14 6.83 21.46
N HIS A 195 -16.13 8.10 21.86
CA HIS A 195 -14.97 8.83 22.39
C HIS A 195 -13.91 9.31 21.37
N TRP A 196 -14.16 9.22 20.05
CA TRP A 196 -13.28 9.90 19.07
C TRP A 196 -13.59 11.40 19.00
N ASN A 197 -12.69 12.22 19.55
CA ASN A 197 -12.82 13.68 19.59
C ASN A 197 -11.52 14.40 19.24
N LYS A 198 -10.66 13.76 18.45
CA LYS A 198 -9.36 14.30 18.05
C LYS A 198 -9.52 15.47 17.10
N THR A 199 -8.68 16.47 17.29
CA THR A 199 -8.63 17.71 16.51
C THR A 199 -7.23 17.96 16.00
N ILE A 200 -7.07 18.96 15.13
CA ILE A 200 -5.76 19.44 14.68
C ILE A 200 -4.84 19.85 15.84
N HIS A 201 -5.37 20.20 17.02
CA HIS A 201 -4.58 20.53 18.20
C HIS A 201 -4.00 19.32 18.94
N ASP A 202 -4.44 18.10 18.60
CA ASP A 202 -3.89 16.85 19.12
C ASP A 202 -2.74 16.30 18.27
N LEU A 203 -2.50 16.86 17.07
CA LEU A 203 -1.40 16.51 16.16
C LEU A 203 -0.13 17.31 16.51
#